data_AF-A0AAX3LQR9-F1
#
_entry.id   AF-A0AAX3LQR9-F1
#
_cell.length_a   1.000
_cell.length_b   1.000
_cell.length_c   1.000
_cell.angle_alpha   90.00
_cell.angle_beta   90.00
_cell.angle_gamma   90.00
#
_symmetry.space_group_name_H-M   'P 1'
#
loop_
_entity.id
_entity.type
_entity.pdbx_description
1 polymer ?
#
loop_
_entity_poly.entity_id
_entity_poly.type
_entity_poly.pdbx_seq_one_letter_code
_entity_poly.pdbx_strand_id
1 'polypeptide(L)'
;MQHAFAARDDRPWAFFTNDEARWMAAVVDVFIPQDEFPSASQAGVVDFIDYQMATAYGAGKGLYLEPPFPDGAVAEQGYQLEFTPAQLLRQGIEQARQLGDFATMDATARADHVEELSNRDDFIGTLIAELWKLTRQGYFADPIYLGNHDYAGWRMVGFPGAHAYYTERVDEHERSVTPPPRGIAHDRGGSPYPPRAIGGGSD
;
A
#
# COMPACT_ATOMS: atom_id res chain seq x y z
N MET A 1 18.18 15.73 0.83
CA MET A 1 18.47 14.29 0.66
C MET A 1 17.54 13.76 -0.40
N GLN A 2 18.04 13.00 -1.40
CA GLN A 2 17.14 12.25 -2.30
C GLN A 2 16.37 11.24 -1.44
N HIS A 3 15.03 11.25 -1.54
CA HIS A 3 14.18 10.28 -0.84
C HIS A 3 14.51 8.85 -1.32
N ALA A 4 14.15 7.83 -0.53
CA ALA A 4 14.50 6.42 -0.79
C ALA A 4 14.01 5.88 -2.15
N PHE A 5 13.22 6.67 -2.87
CA PHE A 5 12.52 6.34 -4.11
C PHE A 5 12.99 7.14 -5.32
N ALA A 6 14.06 7.93 -5.20
CA ALA A 6 14.56 8.78 -6.28
C ALA A 6 14.89 8.00 -7.57
N ALA A 7 15.23 6.71 -7.46
CA ALA A 7 15.46 5.82 -8.60
C ALA A 7 14.20 5.45 -9.40
N ARG A 8 13.01 5.92 -8.98
CA ARG A 8 11.72 5.69 -9.65
C ARG A 8 11.08 6.97 -10.18
N ASP A 9 11.73 8.13 -9.99
CA ASP A 9 11.23 9.43 -10.45
C ASP A 9 11.11 9.53 -12.00
N ASP A 10 11.74 8.62 -12.75
CA ASP A 10 11.70 8.52 -14.21
C ASP A 10 10.58 7.61 -14.74
N ARG A 11 9.88 6.87 -13.86
CA ARG A 11 8.83 5.93 -14.24
C ARG A 11 7.44 6.58 -14.10
N PRO A 12 6.59 6.54 -15.14
CA PRO A 12 5.27 7.15 -15.05
C PRO A 12 4.36 6.40 -14.07
N TRP A 13 3.67 7.17 -13.23
CA TRP A 13 2.62 6.70 -12.33
C TRP A 13 1.28 6.53 -13.08
N ALA A 14 0.45 5.58 -12.64
CA ALA A 14 -0.86 5.35 -13.22
C ALA A 14 -1.92 6.31 -12.66
N PHE A 15 -1.77 6.68 -11.39
CA PHE A 15 -2.68 7.56 -10.66
C PHE A 15 -1.94 8.75 -10.05
N PHE A 16 -0.85 8.52 -9.32
CA PHE A 16 -0.16 9.60 -8.61
C PHE A 16 0.58 10.57 -9.53
N THR A 17 0.86 11.77 -9.01
CA THR A 17 1.94 12.63 -9.48
C THR A 17 3.23 12.27 -8.75
N ASN A 18 4.38 12.71 -9.25
CA ASN A 18 5.66 12.49 -8.56
C ASN A 18 5.66 13.04 -7.13
N ASP A 19 5.05 14.19 -6.88
CA ASP A 19 5.03 14.78 -5.55
C ASP A 19 4.08 14.03 -4.59
N GLU A 20 2.92 13.57 -5.08
CA GLU A 20 2.03 12.73 -4.27
C GLU A 20 2.69 11.38 -3.96
N ALA A 21 3.41 10.77 -4.91
CA ALA A 21 4.10 9.51 -4.68
C ALA A 21 5.26 9.65 -3.66
N ARG A 22 5.97 10.77 -3.68
CA ARG A 22 7.00 11.08 -2.67
C ARG A 22 6.41 11.30 -1.29
N TRP A 23 5.29 12.03 -1.22
CA TRP A 23 4.55 12.20 0.02
C TRP A 23 4.05 10.84 0.54
N MET A 24 3.50 10.01 -0.35
CA MET A 24 3.03 8.67 -0.02
C MET A 24 4.16 7.82 0.55
N ALA A 25 5.33 7.79 -0.09
CA ALA A 25 6.51 7.07 0.39
C ALA A 25 6.89 7.51 1.82
N ALA A 26 6.91 8.82 2.08
CA ALA A 26 7.26 9.35 3.39
C ALA A 26 6.26 8.95 4.49
N VAL A 27 4.97 8.85 4.16
CA VAL A 27 3.92 8.41 5.12
C VAL A 27 3.98 6.91 5.34
N VAL A 28 4.03 6.10 4.28
CA VAL A 28 3.99 4.63 4.43
C VAL A 28 5.25 4.09 5.11
N ASP A 29 6.39 4.76 4.95
CA ASP A 29 7.64 4.41 5.65
C ASP A 29 7.61 4.75 7.14
N VAL A 30 6.69 5.62 7.61
CA VAL A 30 6.42 5.76 9.04
C VAL A 30 5.68 4.52 9.56
N PHE A 31 4.73 4.00 8.78
CA PHE A 31 3.95 2.83 9.20
C PHE A 31 4.78 1.54 9.26
N ILE A 32 5.64 1.32 8.26
CA ILE A 32 6.59 0.20 8.23
C ILE A 32 7.96 0.77 7.84
N PRO A 33 8.79 1.16 8.82
CA PRO A 33 10.12 1.69 8.56
C PRO A 33 11.07 0.59 8.09
N GLN A 34 12.20 1.01 7.52
CA GLN A 34 13.28 0.07 7.21
C GLN A 34 13.94 -0.42 8.51
N ASP A 35 14.11 -1.72 8.63
CA ASP A 35 14.90 -2.37 9.68
C ASP A 35 15.75 -3.52 9.08
N GLU A 36 15.68 -4.72 9.63
CA GLU A 36 16.22 -5.94 8.99
C GLU A 36 15.52 -6.26 7.65
N PHE A 37 14.30 -5.75 7.47
CA PHE A 37 13.49 -5.85 6.26
C PHE A 37 13.34 -4.49 5.57
N PRO A 38 13.02 -4.49 4.25
CA PRO A 38 12.79 -3.25 3.51
C PRO A 38 11.62 -2.44 4.10
N SER A 39 11.67 -1.11 4.04
CA SER A 39 10.52 -0.27 4.40
C SER A 39 9.31 -0.52 3.49
N ALA A 40 8.14 0.00 3.87
CA ALA A 40 6.92 -0.07 3.07
C ALA A 40 7.16 0.38 1.62
N SER A 41 7.75 1.56 1.45
CA SER A 41 8.06 2.09 0.13
C SER A 41 8.98 1.10 -0.60
N GLN A 42 10.13 0.71 -0.02
CA GLN A 42 11.12 -0.20 -0.62
C GLN A 42 10.51 -1.53 -1.08
N ALA A 43 9.50 -2.03 -0.36
CA ALA A 43 8.74 -3.24 -0.71
C ALA A 43 7.66 -3.02 -1.79
N GLY A 44 7.58 -1.87 -2.43
CA GLY A 44 6.64 -1.60 -3.53
C GLY A 44 5.24 -1.15 -3.08
N VAL A 45 5.02 -0.78 -1.81
CA VAL A 45 3.69 -0.37 -1.33
C VAL A 45 3.13 0.82 -2.13
N VAL A 46 3.97 1.79 -2.50
CA VAL A 46 3.52 2.94 -3.30
C VAL A 46 3.05 2.51 -4.69
N ASP A 47 3.72 1.53 -5.31
CA ASP A 47 3.33 0.96 -6.61
C ASP A 47 2.00 0.21 -6.51
N PHE A 48 1.83 -0.60 -5.46
CA PHE A 48 0.57 -1.27 -5.16
C PHE A 48 -0.58 -0.27 -5.07
N ILE A 49 -0.43 0.78 -4.24
CA ILE A 49 -1.49 1.77 -4.04
C ILE A 49 -1.79 2.53 -5.34
N ASP A 50 -0.76 2.98 -6.08
CA ASP A 50 -0.91 3.64 -7.38
C ASP A 50 -1.76 2.80 -8.35
N TYR A 51 -1.42 1.52 -8.48
CA TYR A 51 -2.12 0.60 -9.35
C TYR A 51 -3.56 0.37 -8.90
N GLN A 52 -3.78 0.12 -7.60
CA GLN A 52 -5.11 -0.07 -7.03
C GLN A 52 -6.03 1.12 -7.29
N MET A 53 -5.51 2.35 -7.18
CA MET A 53 -6.27 3.58 -7.47
C MET A 53 -6.60 3.75 -8.96
N ALA A 54 -5.81 3.16 -9.85
CA ALA A 54 -6.09 3.12 -11.29
C ALA A 54 -7.05 2.00 -11.71
N THR A 55 -7.43 1.10 -10.80
CA THR A 55 -8.38 0.02 -11.10
C THR A 55 -9.84 0.40 -10.83
N ALA A 56 -10.77 -0.53 -11.13
CA ALA A 56 -12.18 -0.39 -10.77
C ALA A 56 -12.41 -0.22 -9.26
N TYR A 57 -11.52 -0.74 -8.40
CA TYR A 57 -11.58 -0.48 -6.95
C TYR A 57 -11.33 1.00 -6.64
N GLY A 58 -10.30 1.60 -7.24
CA GLY A 58 -10.04 3.04 -7.13
C GLY A 58 -11.22 3.90 -7.57
N ALA A 59 -11.90 3.49 -8.64
CA ALA A 59 -13.12 4.11 -9.13
C ALA A 59 -14.40 3.79 -8.29
N GLY A 60 -14.27 3.03 -7.20
CA GLY A 60 -15.36 2.69 -6.29
C GLY A 60 -16.36 1.65 -6.82
N LYS A 61 -16.03 0.92 -7.88
CA LYS A 61 -16.92 -0.09 -8.46
C LYS A 61 -17.18 -1.22 -7.43
N GLY A 62 -18.45 -1.41 -7.08
CA GLY A 62 -18.87 -2.41 -6.10
C GLY A 62 -18.84 -1.92 -4.64
N LEU A 63 -18.48 -0.66 -4.40
CA LEU A 63 -18.64 -0.02 -3.08
C LEU A 63 -20.01 0.65 -2.98
N TYR A 64 -20.53 0.75 -1.75
CA TYR A 64 -21.72 1.51 -1.46
C TYR A 64 -21.33 2.98 -1.28
N LEU A 65 -21.68 3.83 -2.25
CA LEU A 65 -21.38 5.26 -2.29
C LEU A 65 -22.67 6.10 -2.33
N GLU A 66 -23.78 5.51 -1.91
CA GLU A 66 -25.06 6.20 -1.79
C GLU A 66 -25.32 6.57 -0.33
N PRO A 67 -25.98 7.70 -0.05
CA PRO A 67 -26.35 8.06 1.31
C PRO A 67 -27.41 7.10 1.87
N PRO A 68 -27.53 6.98 3.21
CA PRO A 68 -26.85 7.78 4.23
C PRO A 68 -25.48 7.24 4.65
N PHE A 69 -24.53 8.14 4.94
CA PHE A 69 -23.25 7.84 5.58
C PHE A 69 -23.34 8.20 7.06
N PRO A 70 -23.64 7.24 7.96
CA PRO A 70 -23.80 7.53 9.37
C PRO A 70 -22.45 7.86 10.02
N ASP A 71 -22.43 8.89 10.87
CA ASP A 71 -21.30 9.15 11.75
C ASP A 71 -21.04 7.93 12.64
N GLY A 72 -19.75 7.58 12.82
CA GLY A 72 -19.35 6.47 13.68
C GLY A 72 -19.54 5.08 13.07
N ALA A 73 -19.56 4.96 11.74
CA ALA A 73 -19.46 3.65 11.07
C ALA A 73 -18.27 2.85 11.61
N VAL A 74 -18.53 1.65 12.13
CA VAL A 74 -17.49 0.78 12.69
C VAL A 74 -16.75 0.04 11.57
N ALA A 75 -15.51 -0.35 11.82
CA ALA A 75 -14.64 -0.96 10.81
C ALA A 75 -15.25 -2.21 10.14
N GLU A 76 -16.09 -2.96 10.87
CA GLU A 76 -16.79 -4.15 10.39
C GLU A 76 -17.83 -3.85 9.30
N GLN A 77 -18.27 -2.59 9.16
CA GLN A 77 -19.21 -2.16 8.13
C GLN A 77 -18.54 -1.90 6.77
N GLY A 78 -17.21 -2.05 6.68
CA GLY A 78 -16.46 -1.88 5.45
C GLY A 78 -16.36 -0.41 5.02
N TYR A 79 -16.31 -0.18 3.71
CA TYR A 79 -16.14 1.17 3.16
C TYR A 79 -17.46 1.95 3.23
N GLN A 80 -17.52 2.99 4.06
CA GLN A 80 -18.72 3.78 4.36
C GLN A 80 -18.46 5.28 4.14
N LEU A 81 -17.80 5.63 3.04
CA LEU A 81 -17.48 7.02 2.69
C LEU A 81 -18.20 7.42 1.40
N GLU A 82 -18.47 8.72 1.28
CA GLU A 82 -19.10 9.31 0.09
C GLU A 82 -18.17 9.41 -1.13
N PHE A 83 -16.88 9.18 -0.91
CA PHE A 83 -15.84 9.29 -1.92
C PHE A 83 -15.46 7.91 -2.46
N THR A 84 -15.06 7.82 -3.71
CA THR A 84 -14.30 6.66 -4.17
C THR A 84 -12.92 6.64 -3.48
N PRO A 85 -12.25 5.47 -3.37
CA PRO A 85 -10.89 5.41 -2.83
C PRO A 85 -9.92 6.37 -3.53
N ALA A 86 -10.01 6.51 -4.86
CA ALA A 86 -9.19 7.44 -5.63
C ALA A 86 -9.49 8.91 -5.28
N GLN A 87 -10.75 9.28 -5.06
CA GLN A 87 -11.12 10.64 -4.64
C GLN A 87 -10.63 10.94 -3.23
N LEU A 88 -10.79 9.99 -2.29
CA LEU A 88 -10.28 10.11 -0.92
C LEU A 88 -8.77 10.38 -0.92
N LEU A 89 -7.99 9.59 -1.66
CA LEU A 89 -6.55 9.78 -1.72
C LEU A 89 -6.18 11.10 -2.39
N ARG A 90 -6.80 11.48 -3.52
CA ARG A 90 -6.47 12.74 -4.22
C ARG A 90 -6.70 13.95 -3.34
N GLN A 91 -7.90 14.07 -2.78
CA GLN A 91 -8.31 15.20 -1.96
C GLN A 91 -7.59 15.20 -0.61
N GLY A 92 -7.41 14.01 -0.03
CA GLY A 92 -6.75 13.84 1.26
C GLY A 92 -5.27 14.21 1.19
N ILE A 93 -4.54 13.76 0.17
CA ILE A 93 -3.12 14.10 0.00
C ILE A 93 -2.97 15.61 -0.26
N GLU A 94 -3.84 16.21 -1.07
CA GLU A 94 -3.82 17.66 -1.30
C GLU A 94 -3.97 18.45 0.00
N GLN A 95 -4.94 18.09 0.85
CA GLN A 95 -5.18 18.75 2.12
C GLN A 95 -4.08 18.45 3.15
N ALA A 96 -3.65 17.20 3.29
CA ALA A 96 -2.63 16.79 4.25
C ALA A 96 -1.28 17.48 3.98
N ARG A 97 -0.91 17.68 2.70
CA ARG A 97 0.32 18.42 2.33
C ARG A 97 0.30 19.90 2.75
N GLN A 98 -0.87 20.48 3.02
CA GLN A 98 -0.97 21.84 3.54
C GLN A 98 -0.74 21.92 5.06
N LEU A 99 -0.81 20.78 5.76
CA LEU A 99 -0.64 20.69 7.22
C LEU A 99 0.82 20.47 7.63
N GLY A 100 1.68 20.01 6.71
CA GLY A 100 3.09 19.81 6.98
C GLY A 100 3.88 19.37 5.74
N ASP A 101 5.12 19.86 5.63
CA ASP A 101 6.04 19.44 4.58
C ASP A 101 7.01 18.34 5.08
N PHE A 102 6.64 17.10 4.76
CA PHE A 102 7.42 15.89 5.05
C PHE A 102 8.85 15.94 4.51
N ALA A 103 9.13 16.72 3.46
CA ALA A 103 10.47 16.83 2.88
C ALA A 103 11.47 17.54 3.81
N THR A 104 10.97 18.38 4.72
CA THR A 104 11.78 19.13 5.68
C THR A 104 11.92 18.47 7.04
N MET A 105 11.03 17.51 7.35
CA MET A 105 11.00 16.79 8.62
C MET A 105 12.07 15.68 8.66
N ASP A 106 12.67 15.50 9.84
CA ASP A 106 13.46 14.30 10.12
C ASP A 106 12.55 13.09 10.41
N ALA A 107 13.13 11.92 10.69
CA ALA A 107 12.36 10.70 10.89
C ALA A 107 11.41 10.78 12.11
N THR A 108 11.87 11.37 13.21
CA THR A 108 11.08 11.51 14.44
C THR A 108 9.92 12.49 14.21
N ALA A 109 10.21 13.67 13.65
CA ALA A 109 9.18 14.66 13.36
C ALA A 109 8.14 14.15 12.36
N ARG A 110 8.54 13.34 11.36
CA ARG A 110 7.57 12.66 10.47
C ARG A 110 6.68 11.69 11.21
N ALA A 111 7.24 10.90 12.13
CA ALA A 111 6.47 9.94 12.92
C ALA A 111 5.44 10.66 13.80
N ASP A 112 5.88 11.68 14.54
CA ASP A 112 5.01 12.51 15.39
C ASP A 112 3.89 13.17 14.57
N HIS A 113 4.22 13.68 13.37
CA HIS A 113 3.23 14.31 12.51
C HIS A 113 2.20 13.32 11.96
N VAL A 114 2.63 12.13 11.51
CA VAL A 114 1.69 11.09 11.07
C VAL A 114 0.81 10.62 12.22
N GLU A 115 1.35 10.51 13.44
CA GLU A 115 0.57 10.20 14.63
C GLU A 115 -0.47 11.29 14.92
N GLU A 116 -0.09 12.58 14.86
CA GLU A 116 -1.01 13.70 14.98
C GLU A 116 -2.15 13.61 13.96
N LEU A 117 -1.81 13.39 12.68
CA LEU A 117 -2.80 13.25 11.61
C LEU A 117 -3.73 12.05 11.83
N SER A 118 -3.21 10.94 12.38
CA SER A 118 -3.99 9.73 12.67
C SER A 118 -5.00 9.91 13.80
N ASN A 119 -4.74 10.83 14.73
CA ASN A 119 -5.61 11.11 15.88
C ASN A 119 -6.73 12.12 15.56
N ARG A 120 -6.81 12.61 14.33
CA ARG A 120 -7.86 13.54 13.91
C ARG A 120 -9.17 12.79 13.68
N ASP A 121 -10.28 13.38 14.11
CA ASP A 121 -11.63 12.86 13.86
C ASP A 121 -12.26 13.60 12.66
N ASP A 122 -11.52 13.66 11.56
CA ASP A 122 -11.93 14.36 10.34
C ASP A 122 -11.49 13.60 9.08
N PHE A 123 -11.65 14.25 7.93
CA PHE A 123 -11.28 13.71 6.63
C PHE A 123 -9.80 13.28 6.56
N ILE A 124 -8.90 13.95 7.28
CA ILE A 124 -7.47 13.61 7.29
C ILE A 124 -7.20 12.38 8.13
N GLY A 125 -7.85 12.25 9.30
CA GLY A 125 -7.78 11.01 10.08
C GLY A 125 -8.29 9.81 9.29
N THR A 126 -9.39 10.01 8.55
CA THR A 126 -9.96 9.00 7.64
C THR A 126 -8.96 8.59 6.55
N LEU A 127 -8.29 9.56 5.92
CA LEU A 127 -7.22 9.29 4.96
C LEU A 127 -6.09 8.45 5.59
N ILE A 128 -5.56 8.85 6.75
CA ILE A 128 -4.44 8.14 7.39
C ILE A 128 -4.84 6.70 7.76
N ALA A 129 -6.05 6.49 8.26
CA ALA A 129 -6.59 5.16 8.53
C ALA A 129 -6.68 4.29 7.25
N GLU A 130 -7.12 4.87 6.13
CA GLU A 130 -7.15 4.18 4.84
C GLU A 130 -5.75 3.85 4.32
N LEU A 131 -4.80 4.78 4.43
CA LEU A 131 -3.41 4.56 4.03
C LEU A 131 -2.75 3.46 4.87
N TRP A 132 -3.04 3.39 6.17
CA TRP A 132 -2.58 2.29 7.03
C TRP A 132 -3.14 0.94 6.58
N LYS A 133 -4.43 0.89 6.22
CA LYS A 133 -5.06 -0.32 5.66
C LYS A 133 -4.39 -0.74 4.35
N LEU A 134 -4.25 0.19 3.41
CA LEU A 134 -3.66 -0.07 2.10
C LEU A 134 -2.17 -0.42 2.19
N THR A 135 -1.44 0.16 3.14
CA THR A 135 -0.01 -0.16 3.38
C THR A 135 0.16 -1.60 3.82
N ARG A 136 -0.64 -2.06 4.80
CA ARG A 136 -0.63 -3.47 5.21
C ARG A 136 -1.00 -4.40 4.06
N GLN A 137 -2.02 -4.04 3.27
CA GLN A 137 -2.38 -4.83 2.10
C GLN A 137 -1.22 -4.90 1.10
N GLY A 138 -0.63 -3.77 0.72
CA GLY A 138 0.48 -3.74 -0.23
C GLY A 138 1.73 -4.46 0.27
N TYR A 139 2.03 -4.38 1.57
CA TYR A 139 3.24 -4.98 2.13
C TYR A 139 3.14 -6.50 2.28
N PHE A 140 1.92 -7.04 2.48
CA PHE A 140 1.70 -8.47 2.72
C PHE A 140 0.91 -9.19 1.63
N ALA A 141 0.45 -8.50 0.57
CA ALA A 141 -0.21 -9.12 -0.57
C ALA A 141 0.77 -9.97 -1.40
N ASP A 142 0.22 -10.76 -2.32
CA ASP A 142 1.04 -11.44 -3.32
C ASP A 142 1.76 -10.41 -4.22
N PRO A 143 3.06 -10.57 -4.51
CA PRO A 143 3.81 -9.58 -5.30
C PRO A 143 3.27 -9.33 -6.71
N ILE A 144 2.38 -10.19 -7.22
CA ILE A 144 1.67 -9.93 -8.48
C ILE A 144 0.87 -8.63 -8.47
N TYR A 145 0.53 -8.09 -7.30
CA TYR A 145 -0.18 -6.83 -7.16
C TYR A 145 0.76 -5.61 -7.06
N LEU A 146 2.05 -5.79 -7.38
CA LEU A 146 3.10 -4.74 -7.38
C LEU A 146 3.53 -4.24 -5.99
N GLY A 147 3.00 -4.83 -4.92
CA GLY A 147 3.50 -4.67 -3.56
C GLY A 147 4.41 -5.83 -3.16
N ASN A 148 4.75 -5.93 -1.88
CA ASN A 148 5.50 -7.02 -1.27
C ASN A 148 6.70 -7.51 -2.10
N HIS A 149 7.45 -6.58 -2.70
CA HIS A 149 8.57 -6.89 -3.57
C HIS A 149 9.58 -7.79 -2.86
N ASP A 150 10.09 -8.75 -3.62
CA ASP A 150 10.98 -9.82 -3.19
C ASP A 150 10.45 -10.61 -1.99
N TYR A 151 9.13 -10.61 -1.83
CA TYR A 151 8.43 -11.24 -0.72
C TYR A 151 8.83 -10.65 0.64
N ALA A 152 9.15 -9.36 0.72
CA ALA A 152 9.59 -8.67 1.93
C ALA A 152 8.70 -8.97 3.16
N GLY A 153 7.41 -8.68 3.08
CA GLY A 153 6.47 -8.92 4.16
C GLY A 153 6.25 -10.40 4.45
N TRP A 154 6.29 -11.27 3.44
CA TRP A 154 6.18 -12.71 3.66
C TRP A 154 7.41 -13.28 4.37
N ARG A 155 8.62 -12.84 4.02
CA ARG A 155 9.84 -13.21 4.74
C ARG A 155 9.82 -12.69 6.18
N MET A 156 9.35 -11.45 6.38
CA MET A 156 9.22 -10.84 7.70
C MET A 156 8.39 -11.70 8.66
N VAL A 157 7.25 -12.22 8.21
CA VAL A 157 6.35 -13.04 9.07
C VAL A 157 6.58 -14.55 8.93
N GLY A 158 7.59 -14.98 8.17
CA GLY A 158 7.86 -16.39 7.91
C GLY A 158 6.79 -17.11 7.07
N PHE A 159 6.00 -16.37 6.28
CA PHE A 159 4.98 -16.96 5.41
C PHE A 159 5.64 -17.66 4.20
N PRO A 160 5.39 -18.96 3.98
CA PRO A 160 6.06 -19.74 2.95
C PRO A 160 5.52 -19.53 1.52
N GLY A 161 4.47 -18.72 1.37
CA GLY A 161 3.81 -18.45 0.11
C GLY A 161 2.43 -19.10 -0.02
N ALA A 162 1.73 -18.73 -1.09
CA ALA A 162 0.33 -19.10 -1.35
C ALA A 162 0.20 -20.53 -1.90
N HIS A 163 0.56 -21.53 -1.09
CA HIS A 163 0.36 -22.94 -1.46
C HIS A 163 -1.12 -23.32 -1.37
N ALA A 164 -1.63 -23.98 -2.41
CA ALA A 164 -3.05 -24.32 -2.51
C ALA A 164 -3.52 -25.31 -1.42
N TYR A 165 -2.64 -26.24 -1.02
CA TYR A 165 -2.97 -27.29 -0.06
C TYR A 165 -1.74 -27.69 0.77
N TYR A 166 -1.95 -27.92 2.07
CA TYR A 166 -0.98 -28.54 2.99
C TYR A 166 -1.49 -29.91 3.49
N THR A 167 -2.07 -30.72 2.59
CA THR A 167 -2.79 -31.96 2.94
C THR A 167 -1.94 -33.00 3.68
N GLU A 168 -0.63 -33.01 3.46
CA GLU A 168 0.30 -33.96 4.09
C GLU A 168 0.97 -33.40 5.36
N ARG A 169 0.76 -32.11 5.66
CA ARG A 169 1.58 -31.36 6.62
C ARG A 169 0.76 -30.47 7.55
N VAL A 170 -0.56 -30.72 7.63
CA VAL A 170 -1.49 -29.87 8.38
C VAL A 170 -1.22 -29.89 9.90
N ASP A 171 -0.72 -31.03 10.40
CA ASP A 171 -0.40 -31.23 11.83
C ASP A 171 1.04 -30.79 12.18
N GLU A 172 1.81 -30.30 11.20
CA GLU A 172 3.18 -29.84 11.40
C GLU A 172 3.17 -28.33 11.71
N HIS A 173 3.45 -27.96 12.96
CA HIS A 173 3.49 -26.57 13.41
C HIS A 173 4.93 -26.06 13.61
N GLU A 174 5.11 -24.74 13.64
CA GLU A 174 6.37 -24.05 14.00
C GLU A 174 7.61 -24.46 13.17
N ARG A 175 7.42 -24.93 11.94
CA ARG A 175 8.54 -25.29 11.08
C ARG A 175 9.19 -24.07 10.44
N SER A 176 10.52 -24.09 10.40
CA SER A 176 11.28 -23.21 9.52
C SER A 176 11.06 -23.63 8.07
N VAL A 177 10.44 -22.76 7.28
CA VAL A 177 10.32 -22.98 5.84
C VAL A 177 11.54 -22.37 5.16
N THR A 178 12.40 -23.23 4.62
CA THR A 178 13.68 -22.84 3.99
C THR A 178 13.58 -22.30 2.56
N PRO A 179 12.66 -22.76 1.67
CA PRO A 179 12.58 -22.19 0.33
C PRO A 179 12.04 -20.75 0.37
N PRO A 180 12.47 -19.88 -0.58
CA PRO A 180 11.92 -18.55 -0.69
C PRO A 180 10.40 -18.62 -0.90
N PRO A 181 9.63 -17.66 -0.36
CA PRO A 181 8.19 -17.66 -0.51
C PRO A 181 7.77 -17.68 -1.98
N ARG A 182 6.65 -18.36 -2.28
CA ARG A 182 6.13 -18.47 -3.67
C ARG A 182 4.73 -17.92 -3.78
N GLY A 183 4.58 -16.92 -4.66
CA GLY A 183 3.29 -16.35 -5.02
C GLY A 183 2.53 -17.20 -6.04
N ILE A 184 1.30 -16.80 -6.33
CA ILE A 184 0.38 -17.49 -7.25
C ILE A 184 0.95 -17.54 -8.68
N ALA A 185 1.63 -16.48 -9.13
CA ALA A 185 2.25 -16.43 -10.46
C ALA A 185 3.74 -16.79 -10.46
N HIS A 186 4.25 -17.46 -9.42
CA HIS A 186 5.67 -17.81 -9.35
C HIS A 186 6.06 -18.83 -10.44
N ASP A 187 6.76 -18.37 -11.48
CA ASP A 187 7.39 -19.21 -12.50
C ASP A 187 8.91 -19.32 -12.25
N ARG A 188 9.49 -20.50 -12.49
CA ARG A 188 10.90 -20.84 -12.19
C ARG A 188 11.93 -20.09 -13.05
N GLY A 189 11.50 -19.27 -14.02
CA GLY A 189 12.37 -18.48 -14.90
C GLY A 189 11.86 -17.09 -15.26
N GLY A 190 10.75 -16.65 -14.67
CA GLY A 190 10.11 -15.36 -14.95
C GLY A 190 10.28 -14.35 -13.82
N SER A 191 10.09 -13.07 -14.13
CA SER A 191 9.89 -12.08 -13.07
C SER A 191 8.60 -12.43 -12.31
N PRO A 192 8.60 -12.48 -10.96
CA PRO A 192 7.37 -12.72 -10.20
C PRO A 192 6.40 -11.53 -10.29
N TYR A 193 6.82 -10.44 -10.90
CA TYR A 193 6.04 -9.23 -11.13
C TYR A 193 5.41 -9.28 -12.52
N PRO A 194 4.11 -9.04 -12.67
CA PRO A 194 3.55 -8.83 -14.00
C PRO A 194 4.22 -7.61 -14.64
N PRO A 195 4.43 -7.60 -15.96
CA PRO A 195 4.72 -6.35 -16.66
C PRO A 195 3.57 -5.38 -16.34
N ARG A 196 3.87 -4.14 -15.88
CA ARG A 196 2.84 -3.09 -15.79
C ARG A 196 2.21 -3.00 -17.18
N ALA A 197 0.96 -3.40 -17.33
CA ALA A 197 0.23 -3.20 -18.57
C ALA A 197 0.02 -1.69 -18.73
N ILE A 198 0.90 -1.01 -19.47
CA ILE A 198 0.59 0.30 -20.01
C ILE A 198 -0.29 0.07 -21.22
N GLY A 199 -1.57 -0.18 -20.97
CA GLY A 199 -2.61 -0.33 -22.00
C GLY A 199 -3.31 1.00 -22.24
N GLY A 200 -2.56 2.03 -22.66
CA GLY A 200 -3.09 3.27 -23.20
C GLY A 200 -2.63 3.41 -24.65
N GLY A 201 -3.17 2.55 -25.51
CA GLY A 201 -3.02 2.66 -26.96
C GLY A 201 -4.40 2.50 -27.58
N SER A 202 -4.87 3.58 -28.16
CA SER A 202 -6.01 3.69 -29.06
C SER A 202 -6.04 2.58 -30.11
N ASP A 203 -7.21 1.95 -30.27
CA ASP A 203 -8.02 2.03 -31.50
C ASP A 203 -9.51 1.90 -31.13
#